data_AF-A0A396IQW0-F1
#
_entry.id   AF-A0A396IQW0-F1
#
_cell.length_a   1.000
_cell.length_b   1.000
_cell.length_c   1.000
_cell.angle_alpha   90.00
_cell.angle_beta   90.00
_cell.angle_gamma   90.00
#
_symmetry.space_group_name_H-M   'P 1'
#
loop_
_entity.id
_entity.type
_entity.pdbx_description
1 polymer ?
#
loop_
_entity_poly.entity_id
_entity_poly.type
_entity_poly.pdbx_seq_one_letter_code
_entity_poly.pdbx_strand_id
1 'polypeptide(L)'
;MVLHHLSGQTPVLSKAKHTVRSFGNRRNEKISCYVTVRGDKAMQLLESSLKVKEYKLLSRNFSDTGCFCFSIQDHIELGFKYDPSIGIYGMNFFVVLERPGNRVGRRPRGKARLGIQHRVTKDDAMKWFQGKYEGVILNRPELI
;
A
#
# COMPACT_ATOMS: atom_id res chain seq x y z
N MET A 1 -10.49 13.80 -3.73
CA MET A 1 -11.61 13.72 -2.77
C MET A 1 -11.70 12.34 -2.13
N VAL A 2 -11.74 11.25 -2.89
CA VAL A 2 -11.82 9.87 -2.34
C VAL A 2 -10.74 9.56 -1.29
N LEU A 3 -9.45 9.76 -1.60
CA LEU A 3 -8.37 9.48 -0.64
C LEU A 3 -8.43 10.36 0.62
N HIS A 4 -8.99 11.56 0.52
CA HIS A 4 -9.17 12.45 1.67
C HIS A 4 -10.23 11.89 2.61
N HIS A 5 -11.36 11.43 2.09
CA HIS A 5 -12.41 10.81 2.91
C HIS A 5 -11.96 9.47 3.52
N LEU A 6 -11.15 8.68 2.79
CA LEU A 6 -10.60 7.42 3.30
C LEU A 6 -9.61 7.63 4.45
N SER A 7 -8.67 8.56 4.30
CA SER A 7 -7.57 8.73 5.27
C SER A 7 -7.81 9.81 6.33
N GLY A 8 -8.77 10.72 6.09
CA GLY A 8 -8.94 11.94 6.90
C GLY A 8 -7.77 12.91 6.79
N GLN A 9 -6.95 12.80 5.75
CA GLN A 9 -5.76 13.62 5.53
C GLN A 9 -5.77 14.24 4.14
N THR A 10 -5.17 15.44 4.00
CA THR A 10 -4.96 16.09 2.71
C THR A 10 -3.99 15.28 1.87
N PRO A 11 -4.43 14.70 0.74
CA PRO A 11 -3.57 13.86 -0.06
C PRO A 11 -2.62 14.70 -0.91
N VAL A 12 -1.46 14.14 -1.23
CA VAL A 12 -0.42 14.82 -2.00
C VAL A 12 -0.54 14.45 -3.47
N LEU A 13 -0.52 15.45 -4.34
CA LEU A 13 -0.59 15.29 -5.79
C LEU A 13 0.83 15.14 -6.36
N SER A 14 1.07 14.04 -7.07
CA SER A 14 2.33 13.76 -7.74
C SER A 14 2.30 14.23 -9.19
N LYS A 15 3.45 14.71 -9.66
CA LYS A 15 3.63 15.27 -11.01
C LYS A 15 4.39 14.30 -11.92
N ALA A 16 4.04 14.29 -13.20
CA ALA A 16 4.75 13.53 -14.22
C ALA A 16 6.18 14.06 -14.40
N LYS A 17 7.17 13.17 -14.31
CA LYS A 17 8.58 13.51 -14.57
C LYS A 17 8.90 13.64 -16.05
N HIS A 18 8.25 12.82 -16.88
CA HIS A 18 8.48 12.73 -18.33
C HIS A 18 7.17 12.94 -19.08
N THR A 19 7.28 13.54 -20.26
CA THR A 19 6.17 13.62 -21.23
C THR A 19 6.17 12.33 -22.04
N VAL A 20 5.06 11.57 -21.97
CA VAL A 20 4.89 10.34 -22.75
C VAL A 20 3.62 10.48 -23.57
N ARG A 21 3.77 10.77 -24.87
CA ARG A 21 2.63 11.09 -25.75
C ARG A 21 1.61 9.96 -25.83
N SER A 22 2.04 8.69 -25.78
CA SER A 22 1.14 7.53 -25.81
C SER A 22 0.22 7.44 -24.59
N PHE A 23 0.65 7.97 -23.43
CA PHE A 23 -0.18 8.05 -22.22
C PHE A 23 -0.95 9.37 -22.11
N GLY A 24 -0.80 10.28 -23.08
CA GLY A 24 -1.45 11.58 -23.09
C GLY A 24 -0.94 12.56 -22.03
N ASN A 25 0.16 12.27 -21.33
CA ASN A 25 0.63 13.09 -20.22
C ASN A 25 1.77 14.05 -20.61
N ARG A 26 1.83 15.20 -19.95
CA ARG A 26 2.88 16.20 -20.10
C ARG A 26 3.74 16.31 -18.84
N ARG A 27 5.01 16.69 -18.99
CA ARG A 27 5.90 16.95 -17.86
C ARG A 27 5.29 17.99 -16.92
N ASN A 28 5.42 17.73 -15.62
CA ASN A 28 4.88 18.51 -14.50
C ASN A 28 3.34 18.49 -14.33
N GLU A 29 2.63 17.77 -15.19
CA GLU A 29 1.19 17.55 -15.04
C GLU A 29 0.91 16.66 -13.82
N LYS A 30 -0.20 16.93 -13.11
CA LYS A 30 -0.60 16.16 -11.94
C LYS A 30 -1.27 14.87 -12.39
N ILE A 31 -0.63 13.73 -12.19
CA ILE A 31 -1.06 12.44 -12.72
C ILE A 31 -1.54 11.45 -11.66
N SER A 32 -1.13 11.63 -10.41
CA SER A 32 -1.51 10.71 -9.34
C SER A 32 -1.63 11.43 -8.01
N CYS A 33 -2.26 10.75 -7.07
CA CYS A 33 -2.56 11.24 -5.74
C CYS A 33 -2.23 10.13 -4.75
N TYR A 34 -1.56 10.44 -3.65
CA TYR A 34 -1.22 9.45 -2.63
C TYR A 34 -1.31 10.05 -1.24
N VAL A 35 -1.47 9.16 -0.26
CA VAL A 35 -1.47 9.48 1.16
C VAL A 35 -0.63 8.45 1.90
N THR A 36 0.09 8.86 2.94
CA THR A 36 0.84 7.96 3.81
C THR A 36 0.22 8.00 5.20
N VAL A 37 -0.46 6.91 5.57
CA VAL A 37 -1.07 6.76 6.89
C VAL A 37 -0.15 5.93 7.78
N ARG A 38 -0.09 6.26 9.07
CA ARG A 38 0.73 5.57 10.08
C ARG A 38 -0.05 5.38 11.38
N GLY A 39 0.40 4.45 12.22
CA GLY A 39 -0.22 4.14 13.51
C GLY A 39 -1.56 3.42 13.37
N ASP A 40 -2.45 3.61 14.34
CA ASP A 40 -3.70 2.85 14.44
C ASP A 40 -4.63 3.07 13.24
N LYS A 41 -4.64 4.28 12.68
CA LYS A 41 -5.39 4.59 11.45
C LYS A 41 -4.96 3.72 10.27
N ALA A 42 -3.66 3.42 10.16
CA ALA A 42 -3.16 2.57 9.09
C ALA A 42 -3.58 1.11 9.28
N MET A 43 -3.61 0.64 10.53
CA MET A 43 -4.08 -0.71 10.86
C MET A 43 -5.56 -0.89 10.55
N GLN A 44 -6.41 0.08 10.91
CA GLN A 44 -7.84 0.06 10.60
C GLN A 44 -8.09 0.05 9.08
N LEU A 45 -7.39 0.90 8.33
CA LEU A 45 -7.52 0.92 6.86
C LEU A 45 -7.03 -0.38 6.22
N LEU A 46 -5.95 -0.95 6.73
CA LEU A 46 -5.43 -2.22 6.25
C LEU A 46 -6.42 -3.36 6.52
N GLU A 47 -7.03 -3.39 7.70
CA GLU A 47 -8.03 -4.40 8.05
C GLU A 47 -9.28 -4.32 7.16
N SER A 48 -9.85 -3.12 6.99
CA SER A 48 -11.00 -2.92 6.11
C SER A 48 -10.71 -3.30 4.65
N SER A 49 -9.49 -3.01 4.17
CA SER A 49 -9.09 -3.32 2.80
C SER A 49 -8.74 -4.80 2.58
N LEU A 50 -8.18 -5.48 3.57
CA LEU A 50 -7.95 -6.93 3.52
C LEU A 50 -9.26 -7.72 3.58
N LYS A 51 -10.27 -7.22 4.30
CA LYS A 51 -11.60 -7.82 4.34
C LYS A 51 -12.24 -7.90 2.95
N VAL A 52 -12.09 -6.84 2.13
CA VAL A 52 -12.53 -6.82 0.73
C VAL A 52 -11.83 -7.89 -0.11
N LYS A 53 -10.57 -8.20 0.22
CA LYS A 53 -9.80 -9.28 -0.42
C LYS A 53 -9.94 -10.64 0.26
N GLU A 54 -10.93 -10.80 1.13
CA GLU A 54 -11.17 -12.05 1.89
C GLU A 54 -9.92 -12.55 2.64
N TYR A 55 -9.03 -11.63 3.03
CA TYR A 55 -7.73 -11.95 3.63
C TYR A 55 -6.85 -12.89 2.79
N LYS A 56 -7.10 -12.98 1.48
CA LYS A 56 -6.33 -13.78 0.53
C LYS A 56 -5.35 -12.91 -0.24
N LEU A 57 -4.07 -13.25 -0.20
CA LEU A 57 -3.02 -12.59 -0.98
C LEU A 57 -2.18 -13.62 -1.73
N LEU A 58 -1.60 -13.24 -2.88
CA LEU A 58 -0.69 -14.12 -3.60
C LEU A 58 0.72 -13.98 -3.05
N SER A 59 1.51 -15.05 -3.10
CA SER A 59 2.93 -15.05 -2.73
C SER A 59 3.75 -14.01 -3.52
N ARG A 60 3.34 -13.68 -4.75
CA ARG A 60 3.96 -12.63 -5.58
C ARG A 60 3.71 -11.20 -5.09
N ASN A 61 2.72 -10.97 -4.22
CA ASN A 61 2.43 -9.65 -3.66
C ASN A 61 3.46 -9.21 -2.62
N PHE A 62 4.24 -10.16 -2.09
CA PHE A 62 5.28 -9.92 -1.09
C PHE A 62 6.64 -9.70 -1.77
N SER A 63 7.30 -8.59 -1.42
CA SER A 63 8.64 -8.24 -1.89
C SER A 63 9.74 -8.87 -1.04
N ASP A 64 10.94 -8.97 -1.60
CA ASP A 64 12.13 -9.46 -0.89
C ASP A 64 12.52 -8.58 0.32
N THR A 65 12.10 -7.32 0.28
CA THR A 65 12.31 -6.33 1.36
C THR A 65 11.24 -6.40 2.47
N GLY A 66 10.37 -7.40 2.45
CA GLY A 66 9.34 -7.59 3.47
C GLY A 66 8.19 -6.58 3.40
N CYS A 67 8.01 -5.92 2.25
CA CYS A 67 6.84 -5.10 1.98
C CYS A 67 5.83 -5.94 1.18
N PHE A 68 4.56 -5.54 1.18
CA PHE A 68 3.59 -6.15 0.30
C PHE A 68 2.60 -5.13 -0.25
N CYS A 69 2.03 -5.46 -1.41
CA CYS A 69 1.07 -4.59 -2.07
C CYS A 69 -0.11 -5.36 -2.62
N PHE A 70 -1.27 -4.72 -2.61
CA PHE A 70 -2.47 -5.25 -3.23
C PHE A 70 -3.35 -4.12 -3.74
N SER A 71 -4.26 -4.47 -4.65
CA SER A 71 -5.08 -3.50 -5.38
C SER A 71 -6.54 -3.80 -5.17
N ILE A 72 -7.33 -2.76 -4.94
CA ILE A 72 -8.80 -2.80 -4.91
C ILE A 72 -9.27 -2.07 -6.16
N GLN A 73 -10.16 -2.71 -6.92
CA GLN A 73 -10.67 -2.15 -8.18
C GLN A 73 -11.70 -1.05 -7.91
N ASP A 74 -12.53 -1.24 -6.89
CA ASP A 74 -13.64 -0.35 -6.60
C ASP A 74 -13.59 0.12 -5.15
N HIS A 75 -13.37 1.42 -4.92
CA HIS A 75 -13.39 1.98 -3.57
C HIS A 75 -14.76 1.88 -2.87
N ILE A 76 -15.84 1.57 -3.59
CA ILE A 76 -17.17 1.34 -3.00
C ILE A 76 -17.15 0.12 -2.08
N GLU A 77 -16.35 -0.90 -2.41
CA GLU A 77 -16.17 -2.12 -1.60
C GLU A 77 -15.61 -1.80 -0.20
N LEU A 78 -14.92 -0.67 -0.04
CA LEU A 78 -14.40 -0.20 1.25
C LEU A 78 -15.47 0.47 2.14
N GLY A 79 -16.74 0.52 1.70
CA GLY A 79 -17.85 1.08 2.46
C GLY A 79 -18.17 2.55 2.17
N PHE A 80 -17.65 3.09 1.05
CA PHE A 80 -17.98 4.44 0.62
C PHE A 80 -19.35 4.50 -0.05
N LYS A 81 -20.15 5.51 0.30
CA LYS A 81 -21.38 5.81 -0.44
C LYS A 81 -21.01 6.19 -1.87
N TYR A 82 -21.78 5.64 -2.81
CA TYR A 82 -21.65 5.99 -4.22
C TYR A 82 -22.07 7.45 -4.46
N ASP A 83 -21.19 8.22 -5.09
CA ASP A 83 -21.48 9.57 -5.59
C ASP A 83 -21.24 9.59 -7.11
N PRO A 84 -22.30 9.79 -7.92
CA PRO A 84 -22.19 9.84 -9.38
C PRO A 84 -21.20 10.91 -9.89
N SER A 85 -20.96 11.97 -9.11
CA SER A 85 -20.08 13.08 -9.50
C SER A 85 -18.60 12.72 -9.39
N ILE A 86 -18.27 11.76 -8.53
CA ILE A 86 -16.89 11.32 -8.27
C ILE A 86 -16.53 10.17 -9.22
N GLY A 87 -17.46 9.24 -9.45
CA GLY A 87 -17.20 8.04 -10.24
C GLY A 87 -16.46 6.96 -9.46
N ILE A 88 -16.22 5.80 -10.11
CA ILE A 88 -15.57 4.63 -9.51
C ILE A 88 -14.06 4.69 -9.74
N TYR A 89 -13.32 4.58 -8.65
CA TYR A 89 -11.86 4.56 -8.65
C TYR A 89 -11.32 3.32 -7.97
N GLY A 90 -10.31 2.73 -8.61
CA GLY A 90 -9.42 1.75 -8.01
C GLY A 90 -8.24 2.39 -7.30
N MET A 91 -7.68 1.67 -6.36
CA MET A 91 -6.53 2.12 -5.59
C MET A 91 -5.59 0.98 -5.22
N ASN A 92 -4.34 1.35 -4.97
CA ASN A 92 -3.30 0.42 -4.55
C ASN A 92 -2.93 0.69 -3.09
N PHE A 93 -2.91 -0.36 -2.29
CA PHE A 93 -2.38 -0.35 -0.93
C PHE A 93 -0.95 -0.88 -0.96
N PHE A 94 -0.02 -0.09 -0.43
CA PHE A 94 1.38 -0.48 -0.28
C PHE A 94 1.73 -0.46 1.20
N VAL A 95 2.00 -1.64 1.76
CA VAL A 95 2.28 -1.84 3.17
C VAL A 95 3.77 -2.07 3.36
N VAL A 96 4.37 -1.25 4.22
CA VAL A 96 5.78 -1.32 4.56
C VAL A 96 5.91 -1.84 5.99
N LEU A 97 6.43 -3.07 6.13
CA LEU A 97 6.74 -3.64 7.43
C LEU A 97 8.16 -3.28 7.83
N GLU A 98 8.33 -2.88 9.08
CA GLU A 98 9.63 -2.49 9.62
C GLU A 98 9.77 -2.95 11.07
N ARG A 99 10.97 -3.36 11.44
CA ARG A 99 11.32 -3.63 12.83
C ARG A 99 11.69 -2.32 13.56
N PRO A 100 11.41 -2.22 14.88
CA PRO A 100 11.90 -1.12 15.68
C PRO A 100 13.43 -1.04 15.62
N GLY A 101 13.98 0.10 15.20
CA GLY A 101 15.43 0.27 14.97
C GLY A 101 15.78 0.77 13.57
N ASN A 102 14.85 0.67 12.61
CA ASN A 102 15.07 1.11 11.23
C ASN A 102 15.35 2.63 11.07
N ARG A 103 15.10 3.44 12.12
CA ARG A 103 15.42 4.87 12.16
C ARG A 103 16.91 5.16 11.94
N VAL A 104 17.81 4.22 12.28
CA VAL A 104 19.27 4.40 12.14
C VAL A 104 19.69 4.68 10.68
N GLY A 105 18.99 4.10 9.70
CA GLY A 105 19.22 4.37 8.28
C GLY A 105 18.59 5.66 7.75
N ARG A 106 17.71 6.30 8.52
CA ARG A 106 16.92 7.48 8.12
C ARG A 106 17.34 8.77 8.81
N ARG A 107 17.93 8.67 10.01
CA ARG A 107 18.33 9.85 10.80
C ARG A 107 19.45 10.64 10.09
N PRO A 108 19.45 11.98 10.16
CA PRO A 108 20.53 12.80 9.59
C PRO A 108 21.87 12.61 10.32
N ARG A 109 21.85 12.66 11.66
CA ARG A 109 23.05 12.50 12.49
C ARG A 109 23.36 11.02 12.75
N GLY A 110 24.60 10.62 12.53
CA GLY A 110 25.08 9.27 12.85
C GLY A 110 24.36 8.18 12.05
N LYS A 111 24.11 8.42 10.77
CA LYS A 111 23.48 7.45 9.86
C LYS A 111 24.38 6.23 9.70
N ALA A 112 23.81 5.04 9.88
CA ALA A 112 24.51 3.78 9.68
C ALA A 112 23.65 2.80 8.86
N ARG A 113 24.29 1.79 8.27
CA ARG A 113 23.60 0.75 7.51
C ARG A 113 22.89 -0.21 8.47
N LEU A 114 21.70 -0.65 8.08
CA LEU A 114 20.97 -1.67 8.82
C LEU A 114 21.60 -3.04 8.57
N GLY A 115 21.91 -3.76 9.65
CA GLY A 115 22.42 -5.12 9.62
C GLY A 115 21.44 -6.09 8.94
N ILE A 116 21.96 -7.10 8.25
CA ILE A 116 21.16 -8.03 7.43
C ILE A 116 20.11 -8.76 8.28
N GLN A 117 20.49 -9.22 9.48
CA GLN A 117 19.59 -9.92 10.41
C GLN A 117 18.42 -9.06 10.93
N HIS A 118 18.56 -7.73 10.90
CA HIS A 118 17.50 -6.82 11.34
C HIS A 118 16.55 -6.42 10.19
N ARG A 119 16.92 -6.70 8.93
CA ARG A 119 16.03 -6.45 7.79
C ARG A 119 14.88 -7.44 7.82
N VAL A 120 13.71 -6.98 7.39
CA VAL A 120 12.55 -7.83 7.19
C VAL A 120 12.73 -8.54 5.85
N THR A 121 12.53 -9.85 5.84
CA THR A 121 12.55 -10.67 4.62
C THR A 121 11.13 -10.90 4.10
N LYS A 122 11.02 -11.46 2.89
CA LYS A 122 9.75 -11.91 2.34
C LYS A 122 9.02 -12.89 3.26
N ASP A 123 9.73 -13.88 3.80
CA ASP A 123 9.16 -14.90 4.67
C ASP A 123 8.66 -14.31 6.00
N ASP A 124 9.38 -13.32 6.56
CA ASP A 124 8.93 -12.61 7.75
C ASP A 124 7.61 -11.89 7.51
N ALA A 125 7.45 -11.25 6.34
CA ALA A 125 6.23 -10.54 5.98
C ALA A 125 5.05 -11.49 5.79
N MET A 126 5.27 -12.66 5.18
CA MET A 126 4.26 -13.70 5.03
C MET A 126 3.81 -14.26 6.38
N LYS A 127 4.77 -14.58 7.25
CA LYS A 127 4.47 -15.05 8.62
C LYS A 127 3.74 -14.00 9.44
N TRP A 128 4.12 -12.73 9.30
CA TRP A 128 3.43 -11.63 9.97
C TRP A 128 1.98 -11.51 9.49
N PHE A 129 1.73 -11.62 8.19
CA PHE A 129 0.39 -11.56 7.61
C PHE A 129 -0.49 -12.72 8.11
N GLN A 130 0.05 -13.95 8.09
CA GLN A 130 -0.62 -15.14 8.62
C GLN A 130 -0.89 -15.04 10.13
N GLY A 131 0.09 -14.57 10.91
CA GLY A 131 -0.06 -14.49 12.37
C GLY A 131 -0.95 -13.35 12.85
N LYS A 132 -0.98 -12.22 12.15
CA LYS A 132 -1.73 -11.03 12.57
C LYS A 132 -3.17 -11.00 12.06
N TYR A 133 -3.40 -11.47 10.83
CA TYR A 133 -4.69 -11.38 10.16
C TYR A 133 -5.25 -12.76 9.75
N GLU A 134 -4.59 -13.86 10.16
CA GLU A 134 -4.99 -15.23 9.79
C GLU A 134 -5.15 -15.41 8.27
N GLY A 135 -4.39 -14.61 7.51
CA GLY A 135 -4.57 -14.48 6.07
C GLY A 135 -4.03 -15.68 5.29
N VAL A 136 -4.71 -16.00 4.19
CA VAL A 136 -4.34 -17.13 3.32
C VAL A 136 -3.41 -16.64 2.22
N ILE A 137 -2.28 -17.33 2.06
CA ILE A 137 -1.29 -17.02 1.02
C ILE A 137 -1.38 -18.05 -0.09
N LEU A 138 -1.72 -17.59 -1.29
CA LEU A 138 -1.91 -18.41 -2.47
C LEU A 138 -0.65 -18.39 -3.36
N ASN A 139 -0.21 -19.55 -3.84
CA ASN A 139 0.96 -19.65 -4.72
C ASN A 139 0.63 -19.41 -6.21
N ARG A 140 -0.62 -19.60 -6.60
CA ARG A 140 -1.13 -19.34 -7.95
C ARG A 140 -2.44 -18.56 -7.86
N PRO A 141 -2.74 -17.69 -8.83
CA PRO A 141 -4.08 -17.13 -8.93
C PRO A 141 -5.06 -18.29 -9.10
N GLU A 142 -6.17 -18.26 -8.35
CA GLU A 142 -7.29 -19.15 -8.61
C GLU A 142 -7.72 -18.91 -10.06
N LEU A 143 -7.72 -19.98 -10.87
CA LEU A 143 -8.29 -19.93 -12.20
C LEU A 143 -9.79 -19.78 -12.00
N ILE A 144 -10.31 -18.60 -12.34
CA ILE A 144 -11.73 -18.42 -12.60
C ILE A 144 -12.03 -19.11 -13.93
#